data_AF-A0A841FLM0-F1
#
_entry.id   AF-A0A841FLM0-F1
#
_cell.length_a   1.000
_cell.length_b   1.000
_cell.length_c   1.000
_cell.angle_alpha   90.00
_cell.angle_beta   90.00
_cell.angle_gamma   90.00
#
_symmetry.space_group_name_H-M   'P 1'
#
loop_
_entity.id
_entity.type
_entity.pdbx_description
1 polymer ?
#
loop_
_entity_poly.entity_id
_entity_poly.type
_entity_poly.pdbx_seq_one_letter_code
_entity_poly.pdbx_strand_id
1 'polypeptide(L)'
;MPIYPLMPPLFAAVTLIGAFVGWTVWRNAGLSGRRGALIVAPAAFLGPFLTMVPLQSCTFEPERSGLDLGVGIAAFAAGAAVLTGATAWIGRALSKPGGWANLDDRAESGSFRGGAPAALALLLPTLAVLAVFLYWPLFETLRLSTQLTRRGNPIERFSCVDNYTELLGPSVEVWFVVPLAALLLVAVGAELARRADALGTGRLAPDLRRLRGWLTVLTVITGAASLFGPEYRSVFVTTMILTSATVLIGLAVGLGIALLVSQPIKGRAIYRTLLIWPFAVSPPIAGILFFVMFDPLTGIVGHLYEALTPWDMPNYRTDPVLARGLVILASVWKTLGFTILFYIAGLQNVSTNMLEAARLDGANAWQRLRFFIVPALTPITFFLVVTNVTYAFFEVFGTISYLTEGGPSGATVDAMFSVWQSAEWIGDGAARSLVLFVMVLAVTAWQFRATGRRVHYGG
;
A
#
# COMPACT_ATOMS: atom_id res chain seq x y z
N MET A 1 -13.62 8.20 33.02
CA MET A 1 -12.65 7.24 32.46
C MET A 1 -12.01 6.52 33.63
N PRO A 2 -12.20 5.20 33.79
CA PRO A 2 -11.44 4.44 34.77
C PRO A 2 -9.94 4.56 34.44
N ILE A 3 -9.12 4.87 35.43
CA ILE A 3 -7.66 4.92 35.27
C ILE A 3 -7.14 3.57 35.75
N TYR A 4 -6.74 2.73 34.80
CA TYR A 4 -6.16 1.42 35.11
C TYR A 4 -4.68 1.56 35.53
N PRO A 5 -4.14 0.64 36.35
CA PRO A 5 -2.80 0.76 36.93
C PRO A 5 -1.65 0.92 35.91
N LEU A 6 -1.85 0.42 34.68
CA LEU A 6 -0.87 0.50 33.59
C LEU A 6 -0.88 1.84 32.84
N MET A 7 -1.92 2.67 32.99
CA MET A 7 -2.02 3.93 32.25
C MET A 7 -1.06 5.02 32.77
N PRO A 8 -0.91 5.27 34.09
CA PRO A 8 0.01 6.29 34.60
C PRO A 8 1.47 6.15 34.12
N PRO A 9 2.11 4.96 34.15
CA PRO A 9 3.48 4.82 33.65
C PRO A 9 3.57 5.04 32.12
N LEU A 10 2.54 4.69 31.36
CA LEU A 10 2.48 4.94 29.91
C LEU A 10 2.39 6.45 29.59
N PHE A 11 1.54 7.19 30.32
CA PHE A 11 1.48 8.65 30.18
C PHE A 11 2.81 9.31 30.50
N ALA A 12 3.50 8.87 31.56
CA ALA A 12 4.82 9.36 31.91
C ALA A 12 5.84 9.08 30.80
N ALA A 13 5.90 7.84 30.30
CA ALA A 13 6.84 7.43 29.25
C ALA A 13 6.63 8.26 27.96
N VAL A 14 5.39 8.38 27.50
CA VAL A 14 5.05 9.15 26.31
C VAL A 14 5.40 10.62 26.45
N THR A 15 5.14 11.22 27.61
CA THR A 15 5.45 12.63 27.87
C THR A 15 6.95 12.89 27.80
N LEU A 16 7.76 11.98 28.36
CA LEU A 16 9.23 12.06 28.29
C LEU A 16 9.73 11.89 26.85
N ILE A 17 9.17 10.94 26.09
CA ILE A 17 9.51 10.75 24.66
C ILE A 17 9.14 12.00 23.86
N GLY A 18 7.95 12.56 24.08
CA GLY A 18 7.49 13.80 23.46
C GLY A 18 8.42 14.97 23.74
N ALA A 19 8.84 15.14 25.00
CA ALA A 19 9.81 16.16 25.40
C ALA A 19 11.14 16.01 24.62
N PHE A 20 11.65 14.78 24.50
CA PHE A 20 12.87 14.48 23.77
C PHE A 20 12.74 14.76 22.26
N VAL A 21 11.64 14.34 21.64
CA VAL A 21 11.34 14.62 20.22
C VAL A 21 11.24 16.13 19.98
N GLY A 22 10.50 16.86 20.82
CA GLY A 22 10.40 18.32 20.70
C GLY A 22 11.76 19.01 20.83
N TRP A 23 12.58 18.57 21.79
CA TRP A 23 13.92 19.10 21.99
C TRP A 23 14.82 18.88 20.77
N THR A 24 14.88 17.66 20.24
CA THR A 24 15.73 17.31 19.08
C THR A 24 15.29 18.03 17.81
N VAL A 25 13.99 18.02 17.50
CA VAL A 25 13.44 18.62 16.27
C VAL A 25 13.69 20.13 16.24
N TRP A 26 13.44 20.83 17.35
CA TRP A 26 13.63 22.28 17.41
C TRP A 26 15.10 22.68 17.44
N ARG A 27 15.96 21.90 18.11
CA ARG A 27 17.40 22.13 18.09
C ARG A 27 17.97 21.98 16.68
N ASN A 28 17.53 20.98 15.93
CA ASN A 28 17.92 20.79 14.53
C ASN A 28 17.38 21.88 13.60
N ALA A 29 16.32 22.59 13.99
CA ALA A 29 15.75 23.72 13.27
C ALA A 29 16.35 25.08 13.69
N GLY A 30 17.37 25.11 14.56
CA GLY A 30 18.00 26.34 15.03
C GLY A 30 17.23 27.10 16.12
N LEU A 31 16.20 26.48 16.71
CA LEU A 31 15.39 27.06 17.79
C LEU A 31 15.85 26.58 19.18
N SER A 32 15.33 27.24 20.23
CA SER A 32 15.53 26.79 21.61
C SER A 32 14.89 25.42 21.86
N GLY A 33 15.71 24.38 21.99
CA GLY A 33 15.25 23.02 22.29
C GLY A 33 14.43 22.92 23.58
N ARG A 34 14.68 23.79 24.57
CA ARG A 34 13.89 23.84 25.82
C ARG A 34 12.42 24.24 25.56
N ARG A 35 12.19 25.22 24.68
CA ARG A 35 10.82 25.62 24.29
C ARG A 35 10.14 24.50 23.49
N GLY A 36 10.89 23.81 22.63
CA GLY A 36 10.37 22.65 21.89
C GLY A 36 9.91 21.53 22.82
N ALA A 37 10.71 21.19 23.83
CA ALA A 37 10.33 20.19 24.84
C ALA A 37 9.06 20.60 25.61
N LEU A 38 8.97 21.87 26.05
CA LEU A 38 7.83 22.38 26.82
C LEU A 38 6.52 22.41 26.03
N ILE A 39 6.57 22.55 24.71
CA ILE A 39 5.38 22.58 23.84
C ILE A 39 4.95 21.17 23.43
N VAL A 40 5.92 20.30 23.10
CA VAL A 40 5.63 18.97 22.58
C VAL A 40 5.30 17.97 23.69
N ALA A 41 5.82 18.14 24.91
CA ALA A 41 5.50 17.23 26.03
C ALA A 41 3.99 17.23 26.41
N PRO A 42 3.31 18.39 26.58
CA PRO A 42 1.85 18.42 26.77
C PRO A 42 1.09 17.80 25.60
N ALA A 43 1.54 18.00 24.36
CA ALA A 43 0.92 17.41 23.19
C ALA A 43 1.02 15.87 23.19
N ALA A 44 2.17 15.33 23.61
CA ALA A 44 2.36 13.90 23.80
C ALA A 44 1.46 13.35 24.91
N PHE A 45 1.28 14.08 26.01
CA PHE A 45 0.35 13.70 27.09
C PHE A 45 -1.12 13.70 26.64
N LEU A 46 -1.52 14.69 25.83
CA LEU A 46 -2.89 14.81 25.35
C LEU A 46 -3.22 13.81 24.22
N GLY A 47 -2.22 13.36 23.48
CA GLY A 47 -2.41 12.50 22.31
C GLY A 47 -3.17 11.20 22.58
N PRO A 48 -2.83 10.43 23.63
CA PRO A 48 -3.56 9.23 24.00
C PRO A 48 -5.04 9.44 24.27
N PHE A 49 -5.50 10.64 24.66
CA PHE A 49 -6.93 10.88 24.84
C PHE A 49 -7.71 10.82 23.52
N LEU A 50 -7.07 11.14 22.39
CA LEU A 50 -7.71 11.04 21.07
C LEU A 50 -8.08 9.60 20.71
N THR A 51 -7.30 8.62 21.18
CA THR A 51 -7.51 7.21 20.87
C THR A 51 -8.19 6.45 22.01
N MET A 52 -7.91 6.80 23.27
CA MET A 52 -8.37 6.08 24.45
C MET A 52 -9.75 6.51 24.95
N VAL A 53 -10.16 7.77 24.74
CA VAL A 53 -11.50 8.23 25.13
C VAL A 53 -12.59 7.53 24.32
N PRO A 54 -12.50 7.42 22.98
CA PRO A 54 -13.44 6.60 22.20
C PRO A 54 -13.45 5.14 22.63
N LEU A 55 -12.28 4.61 23.03
CA LEU A 55 -12.15 3.23 23.49
C LEU A 55 -12.59 3.02 24.96
N GLN A 56 -13.02 4.05 25.68
CA GLN A 56 -13.40 3.95 27.10
C GLN A 56 -12.34 3.29 28.02
N SER A 57 -11.08 3.19 27.58
CA SER A 57 -9.99 2.44 28.25
C SER A 57 -10.21 0.93 28.42
N CYS A 58 -11.18 0.35 27.72
CA CYS A 58 -11.53 -1.08 27.82
C CYS A 58 -10.33 -2.02 27.58
N THR A 59 -9.32 -1.60 26.81
CA THR A 59 -8.11 -2.37 26.50
C THR A 59 -7.18 -2.60 27.69
N PHE A 60 -7.32 -1.83 28.77
CA PHE A 60 -6.49 -1.93 29.97
C PHE A 60 -7.20 -2.65 31.13
N GLU A 61 -8.38 -3.21 30.88
CA GLU A 61 -9.16 -3.92 31.87
C GLU A 61 -8.47 -5.25 32.26
N PRO A 62 -8.36 -5.60 33.55
CA PRO A 62 -7.54 -6.73 34.00
C PRO A 62 -7.97 -8.09 33.43
N GLU A 63 -9.22 -8.24 33.01
CA GLU A 63 -9.81 -9.47 32.48
C GLU A 63 -9.56 -9.66 30.97
N ARG A 64 -9.01 -8.65 30.29
CA ARG A 64 -8.77 -8.67 28.84
C ARG A 64 -7.52 -9.46 28.46
N SER A 65 -7.50 -9.95 27.22
CA SER A 65 -6.41 -10.77 26.72
C SER A 65 -5.10 -9.97 26.59
N GLY A 66 -3.96 -10.65 26.57
CA GLY A 66 -2.67 -9.98 26.34
C GLY A 66 -2.58 -9.27 24.97
N LEU A 67 -3.38 -9.70 23.99
CA LEU A 67 -3.46 -9.09 22.67
C LEU A 67 -4.24 -7.76 22.73
N ASP A 68 -5.36 -7.71 23.48
CA ASP A 68 -6.12 -6.48 23.73
C ASP A 68 -5.26 -5.41 24.39
N LEU A 69 -4.45 -5.81 25.38
CA LEU A 69 -3.51 -4.93 26.04
C LEU A 69 -2.45 -4.39 25.06
N GLY A 70 -1.92 -5.26 24.19
CA GLY A 70 -0.97 -4.88 23.15
C GLY A 70 -1.54 -3.85 22.17
N VAL A 71 -2.78 -4.06 21.71
CA VAL A 71 -3.51 -3.09 20.85
C VAL A 71 -3.75 -1.78 21.59
N GLY A 72 -4.13 -1.84 22.88
CA GLY A 72 -4.28 -0.67 23.74
C GLY A 72 -3.00 0.17 23.83
N ILE A 73 -1.85 -0.46 24.07
CA ILE A 73 -0.55 0.22 24.13
C ILE A 73 -0.19 0.83 22.76
N ALA A 74 -0.44 0.12 21.66
CA ALA A 74 -0.16 0.61 20.31
C ALA A 74 -1.02 1.84 19.97
N ALA A 75 -2.33 1.79 20.25
CA ALA A 75 -3.24 2.91 20.06
C ALA A 75 -2.89 4.10 20.97
N PHE A 76 -2.39 3.83 22.18
CA PHE A 76 -1.92 4.86 23.11
C PHE A 76 -0.70 5.59 22.54
N ALA A 77 0.30 4.83 22.10
CA ALA A 77 1.51 5.37 21.47
C ALA A 77 1.22 6.10 20.15
N ALA A 78 0.26 5.59 19.35
CA ALA A 78 -0.14 6.23 18.11
C ALA A 78 -0.79 7.60 18.34
N GLY A 79 -1.74 7.71 19.27
CA GLY A 79 -2.36 8.99 19.62
C GLY A 79 -1.33 10.03 20.06
N ALA A 80 -0.38 9.61 20.89
CA ALA A 80 0.75 10.43 21.29
C ALA A 80 1.63 10.88 20.12
N ALA A 81 1.99 9.95 19.24
CA ALA A 81 2.86 10.23 18.10
C ALA A 81 2.22 11.21 17.11
N VAL A 82 0.90 11.14 16.90
CA VAL A 82 0.15 12.06 16.02
C VAL A 82 0.25 13.49 16.53
N LEU A 83 -0.09 13.75 17.80
CA LEU A 83 -0.01 15.12 18.33
C LEU A 83 1.42 15.61 18.49
N THR A 84 2.35 14.74 18.89
CA THR A 84 3.79 15.06 18.95
C THR A 84 4.31 15.45 17.57
N GLY A 85 3.98 14.67 16.54
CA GLY A 85 4.39 14.92 15.16
C GLY A 85 3.77 16.18 14.58
N ALA A 86 2.47 16.39 14.80
CA ALA A 86 1.75 17.59 14.36
C ALA A 86 2.32 18.85 15.01
N THR A 87 2.50 18.87 16.33
CA THR A 87 3.07 20.03 17.05
C THR A 87 4.54 20.29 16.68
N ALA A 88 5.34 19.23 16.49
CA ALA A 88 6.71 19.36 16.02
C ALA A 88 6.80 19.83 14.55
N TRP A 89 5.82 19.48 13.71
CA TRP A 89 5.72 19.95 12.33
C TRP A 89 5.27 21.41 12.28
N ILE A 90 4.19 21.78 12.99
CA ILE A 90 3.69 23.16 13.11
C ILE A 90 4.79 24.07 13.65
N GLY A 91 5.49 23.66 14.72
CA GLY A 91 6.60 24.43 15.27
C GLY A 91 7.71 24.71 14.25
N ARG A 92 8.05 23.70 13.43
CA ARG A 92 9.00 23.88 12.31
C ARG A 92 8.45 24.75 11.17
N ALA A 93 7.16 24.65 10.88
CA ALA A 93 6.53 25.43 9.81
C ALA A 93 6.44 26.92 10.19
N LEU A 94 6.11 27.22 11.45
CA LEU A 94 6.06 28.57 11.99
C LEU A 94 7.45 29.23 12.06
N SER A 95 8.51 28.45 12.28
CA SER A 95 9.87 28.99 12.42
C SER A 95 10.64 29.18 11.11
N LYS A 96 10.12 28.70 9.98
CA LYS A 96 10.78 28.89 8.68
C LYS A 96 10.66 30.37 8.23
N PRO A 97 11.69 30.94 7.58
CA PRO A 97 11.56 32.23 6.90
C PRO A 97 10.40 32.16 5.89
N GLY A 98 9.42 33.08 5.97
CA GLY A 98 8.17 33.02 5.17
C GLY A 98 7.06 32.09 5.72
N GLY A 99 7.21 31.55 6.94
CA GLY A 99 6.16 30.79 7.64
C GLY A 99 4.98 31.67 8.06
N TRP A 100 3.91 31.08 8.60
CA TRP A 100 2.65 31.79 8.89
C TRP A 100 2.80 32.94 9.90
N ALA A 101 3.87 32.95 10.70
CA ALA A 101 4.22 34.04 11.62
C ALA A 101 5.02 35.20 10.96
N ASN A 102 5.55 34.97 9.76
CA ASN A 102 6.31 35.91 8.93
C ASN A 102 5.56 36.21 7.62
N LEU A 103 4.22 36.09 7.60
CA LEU A 103 3.38 36.70 6.58
C LEU A 103 3.39 38.21 6.81
N ASP A 104 4.53 38.82 6.51
CA ASP A 104 4.68 40.28 6.45
C ASP A 104 3.70 40.80 5.38
N ASP A 105 2.99 41.89 5.68
CA ASP A 105 2.02 42.59 4.82
C ASP A 105 2.61 43.19 3.53
N ARG A 106 3.72 42.64 3.02
CA ARG A 106 4.30 43.05 1.75
C ARG A 106 3.54 42.36 0.64
N ALA A 107 2.60 43.10 0.06
CA ALA A 107 1.85 42.72 -1.13
C ALA A 107 2.80 42.38 -2.30
N GLU A 108 3.26 41.15 -2.36
CA GLU A 108 3.87 40.58 -3.56
C GLU A 108 2.80 40.33 -4.61
N SER A 109 3.15 40.50 -5.89
CA SER A 109 2.27 40.28 -7.03
C SER A 109 1.76 38.84 -7.04
N GLY A 110 0.46 38.64 -6.81
CA GLY A 110 -0.18 37.33 -6.64
C GLY A 110 -0.90 37.14 -5.31
N SER A 111 -0.74 38.07 -4.36
CA SER A 111 -1.51 38.09 -3.11
C SER A 111 -2.98 38.49 -3.34
N PHE A 112 -3.89 37.78 -2.67
CA PHE A 112 -5.33 38.04 -2.76
C PHE A 112 -5.64 39.46 -2.24
N ARG A 113 -6.35 40.28 -3.04
CA ARG A 113 -6.71 41.66 -2.69
C ARG A 113 -7.53 41.81 -1.39
N GLY A 114 -8.10 40.72 -0.86
CA GLY A 114 -8.85 40.68 0.40
C GLY A 114 -8.13 39.98 1.57
N GLY A 115 -6.83 39.71 1.45
CA GLY A 115 -6.04 39.03 2.48
C GLY A 115 -6.41 37.56 2.71
N ALA A 116 -5.92 36.98 3.81
CA ALA A 116 -6.20 35.60 4.23
C ALA A 116 -7.70 35.21 4.31
N PRO A 117 -8.64 36.08 4.78
CA PRO A 117 -10.05 35.66 4.91
C PRO A 117 -10.75 35.45 3.56
N ALA A 118 -10.39 36.21 2.52
CA ALA A 118 -10.93 36.01 1.17
C ALA A 118 -10.43 34.69 0.55
N ALA A 119 -9.16 34.34 0.76
CA ALA A 119 -8.61 33.06 0.32
C ALA A 119 -9.25 31.88 1.09
N LEU A 120 -9.49 32.04 2.39
CA LEU A 120 -10.16 31.02 3.20
C LEU A 120 -11.62 30.82 2.77
N ALA A 121 -12.35 31.90 2.48
CA ALA A 121 -13.72 31.86 1.99
C ALA A 121 -13.84 31.10 0.65
N LEU A 122 -12.85 31.22 -0.25
CA LEU A 122 -12.79 30.46 -1.49
C LEU A 122 -12.56 28.95 -1.26
N LEU A 123 -11.82 28.60 -0.21
CA LEU A 123 -11.54 27.21 0.15
C LEU A 123 -12.69 26.54 0.92
N LEU A 124 -13.57 27.32 1.56
CA LEU A 124 -14.65 26.80 2.41
C LEU A 124 -15.53 25.75 1.71
N PRO A 125 -16.01 25.93 0.46
CA PRO A 125 -16.83 24.91 -0.20
C PRO A 125 -16.07 23.59 -0.39
N THR A 126 -14.79 23.65 -0.78
CA THR A 126 -13.95 22.46 -0.95
C THR A 126 -13.69 21.77 0.38
N LEU A 127 -13.38 22.52 1.44
CA LEU A 127 -13.17 21.98 2.78
C LEU A 127 -14.45 21.37 3.34
N ALA A 128 -15.62 21.97 3.08
CA ALA A 128 -16.91 21.44 3.47
C ALA A 128 -17.22 20.11 2.76
N VAL A 129 -16.97 20.03 1.46
CA VAL A 129 -17.11 18.77 0.71
C VAL A 129 -16.19 17.69 1.25
N LEU A 130 -14.92 18.01 1.53
CA LEU A 130 -13.97 17.05 2.13
C LEU A 130 -14.42 16.63 3.54
N ALA A 131 -14.92 17.56 4.36
CA ALA A 131 -15.43 17.27 5.69
C ALA A 131 -16.61 16.28 5.65
N VAL A 132 -17.58 16.53 4.77
CA VAL A 132 -18.81 15.73 4.69
C VAL A 132 -18.60 14.39 4.00
N PHE A 133 -17.83 14.33 2.91
CA PHE A 133 -17.74 13.12 2.07
C PHE A 133 -16.51 12.26 2.34
N LEU A 134 -15.47 12.79 3.00
CA LEU A 134 -14.25 12.04 3.28
C LEU A 134 -14.02 11.87 4.78
N TYR A 135 -13.98 12.97 5.54
CA TYR A 135 -13.61 12.90 6.95
C TYR A 135 -14.73 12.35 7.83
N TRP A 136 -15.98 12.77 7.62
CA TRP A 136 -17.10 12.26 8.40
C TRP A 136 -17.28 10.74 8.27
N PRO A 137 -17.32 10.13 7.05
CA PRO A 137 -17.38 8.68 6.91
C PRO A 137 -16.17 7.96 7.51
N LEU A 138 -14.97 8.56 7.44
CA LEU A 138 -13.78 8.00 8.07
C LEU A 138 -13.92 7.94 9.59
N PHE A 139 -14.40 9.01 10.23
CA PHE A 139 -14.67 9.02 11.68
C PHE A 139 -15.76 8.03 12.06
N GLU A 140 -16.83 7.92 11.26
CA GLU A 140 -17.89 6.95 11.52
C GLU A 140 -17.40 5.51 11.35
N THR A 141 -16.53 5.24 10.37
CA THR A 141 -15.89 3.92 10.22
C THR A 141 -15.01 3.59 11.43
N LEU A 142 -14.22 4.55 11.93
CA LEU A 142 -13.45 4.39 13.16
C LEU A 142 -14.34 4.08 14.35
N ARG A 143 -15.46 4.80 14.51
CA ARG A 143 -16.45 4.55 15.56
C ARG A 143 -17.06 3.15 15.44
N LEU A 144 -17.62 2.82 14.28
CA LEU A 144 -18.27 1.53 14.02
C LEU A 144 -17.31 0.35 14.23
N SER A 145 -16.02 0.52 13.91
CA SER A 145 -15.01 -0.54 14.11
C SER A 145 -14.84 -0.98 15.58
N THR A 146 -15.28 -0.15 16.52
CA THR A 146 -15.22 -0.41 17.97
C THR A 146 -16.56 -0.87 18.55
N GLN A 147 -17.54 -1.09 17.68
CA GLN A 147 -18.89 -1.47 18.04
C GLN A 147 -19.23 -2.84 17.42
N LEU A 148 -20.00 -3.63 18.15
CA LEU A 148 -20.71 -4.79 17.63
C LEU A 148 -22.01 -4.28 17.02
N THR A 149 -21.94 -3.97 15.72
CA THR A 149 -23.08 -3.46 14.94
C THR A 149 -23.42 -4.45 13.83
N ARG A 150 -24.67 -4.92 13.81
CA ARG A 150 -25.22 -5.76 12.75
C ARG A 150 -26.15 -4.94 11.87
N ARG A 151 -26.11 -5.18 10.56
CA ARG A 151 -26.98 -4.51 9.58
C ARG A 151 -28.44 -4.75 9.95
N GLY A 152 -29.20 -3.67 10.08
CA GLY A 152 -30.63 -3.71 10.43
C GLY A 152 -30.94 -3.82 11.93
N ASN A 153 -29.94 -3.90 12.80
CA ASN A 153 -30.13 -3.85 14.26
C ASN A 153 -29.69 -2.48 14.81
N PRO A 154 -30.57 -1.70 15.43
CA PRO A 154 -30.22 -0.37 15.97
C PRO A 154 -29.42 -0.43 17.28
N ILE A 155 -29.25 -1.60 17.90
CA ILE A 155 -28.51 -1.73 19.15
C ILE A 155 -27.01 -1.82 18.84
N GLU A 156 -26.31 -0.71 19.07
CA GLU A 156 -24.85 -0.66 19.07
C GLU A 156 -24.34 -1.08 20.45
N ARG A 157 -23.68 -2.24 20.54
CA ARG A 157 -22.94 -2.62 21.76
C ARG A 157 -21.48 -2.25 21.57
N PHE A 158 -20.94 -1.47 22.50
CA PHE A 158 -19.51 -1.17 22.48
C PHE A 158 -18.71 -2.45 22.74
N SER A 159 -17.79 -2.78 21.83
CA SER A 159 -17.02 -4.03 21.83
C SER A 159 -15.52 -3.78 21.85
N CYS A 160 -15.10 -2.59 22.27
CA CYS A 160 -13.69 -2.27 22.42
C CYS A 160 -12.90 -2.49 21.11
N VAL A 161 -11.89 -3.36 21.14
CA VAL A 161 -11.03 -3.73 20.02
C VAL A 161 -11.27 -5.16 19.55
N ASP A 162 -12.39 -5.78 19.95
CA ASP A 162 -12.67 -7.20 19.72
C ASP A 162 -12.62 -7.53 18.21
N ASN A 163 -13.26 -6.69 17.39
CA ASN A 163 -13.24 -6.77 15.93
C ASN A 163 -11.82 -6.74 15.31
N TYR A 164 -10.83 -6.16 16.00
CA TYR A 164 -9.43 -6.18 15.56
C TYR A 164 -8.69 -7.41 16.07
N THR A 165 -8.94 -7.80 17.31
CA THR A 165 -8.28 -8.96 17.92
C THR A 165 -8.71 -10.27 17.33
N GLU A 166 -9.91 -10.36 16.74
CA GLU A 166 -10.35 -11.51 15.94
C GLU A 166 -9.57 -11.64 14.63
N LEU A 167 -9.12 -10.52 14.04
CA LEU A 167 -8.30 -10.49 12.83
C LEU A 167 -6.82 -10.82 13.14
N LEU A 168 -6.38 -10.53 14.35
CA LEU A 168 -5.03 -10.79 14.84
C LEU A 168 -4.97 -12.15 15.54
N GLY A 169 -3.81 -12.80 15.57
CA GLY A 169 -3.71 -14.09 16.24
C GLY A 169 -2.29 -14.43 16.69
N PRO A 170 -2.10 -15.01 17.90
CA PRO A 170 -0.80 -15.39 18.42
C PRO A 170 -0.28 -16.61 17.65
N SER A 171 0.30 -16.37 16.48
CA SER A 171 0.67 -17.43 15.56
C SER A 171 2.08 -17.20 15.03
N VAL A 172 3.06 -17.40 15.92
CA VAL A 172 4.48 -17.47 15.55
C VAL A 172 4.70 -18.78 14.80
N GLU A 173 4.55 -18.73 13.48
CA GLU A 173 4.76 -19.90 12.63
C GLU A 173 6.18 -20.01 12.11
N VAL A 174 6.58 -21.25 11.82
CA VAL A 174 7.86 -21.60 11.20
C VAL A 174 8.11 -20.78 9.93
N TRP A 175 7.06 -20.47 9.17
CA TRP A 175 7.13 -19.67 7.94
C TRP A 175 7.65 -18.23 8.14
N PHE A 176 7.55 -17.65 9.33
CA PHE A 176 8.19 -16.37 9.65
C PHE A 176 9.66 -16.54 10.08
N VAL A 177 9.96 -17.63 10.80
CA VAL A 177 11.31 -17.91 11.33
C VAL A 177 12.30 -18.19 10.20
N VAL A 178 11.89 -18.89 9.14
CA VAL A 178 12.73 -19.24 7.98
C VAL A 178 13.29 -18.01 7.24
N PRO A 179 12.49 -17.05 6.76
CA PRO A 179 12.99 -15.87 6.07
C PRO A 179 13.78 -14.95 7.02
N LEU A 180 13.40 -14.86 8.30
CA LEU A 180 14.16 -14.11 9.31
C LEU A 180 15.56 -14.70 9.51
N ALA A 181 15.67 -16.01 9.64
CA ALA A 181 16.95 -16.71 9.74
C ALA A 181 17.79 -16.54 8.46
N ALA A 182 17.17 -16.67 7.28
CA ALA A 182 17.84 -16.44 6.00
C ALA A 182 18.35 -14.99 5.86
N LEU A 183 17.56 -14.02 6.29
CA LEU A 183 17.94 -12.60 6.31
C LEU A 183 19.12 -12.35 7.25
N LEU A 184 19.11 -12.94 8.45
CA LEU A 184 20.22 -12.87 9.38
C LEU A 184 21.49 -13.48 8.78
N LEU A 185 21.41 -14.67 8.19
CA LEU A 185 22.53 -15.32 7.52
C LEU A 185 23.12 -14.46 6.39
N VAL A 186 22.26 -13.82 5.58
CA VAL A 186 22.70 -12.96 4.48
C VAL A 186 23.21 -11.61 4.97
N ALA A 187 22.68 -11.08 6.07
CA ALA A 187 23.21 -9.88 6.71
C ALA A 187 24.62 -10.13 7.28
N VAL A 188 24.81 -11.26 7.96
CA VAL A 188 26.13 -11.72 8.44
C VAL A 188 27.06 -11.97 7.26
N GLY A 189 26.62 -12.69 6.23
CA GLY A 189 27.40 -12.92 5.02
C GLY A 189 27.79 -11.63 4.29
N ALA A 190 26.91 -10.62 4.24
CA ALA A 190 27.21 -9.32 3.65
C ALA A 190 28.14 -8.46 4.51
N GLU A 191 28.15 -8.62 5.84
CA GLU A 191 29.12 -8.00 6.74
C GLU A 191 30.50 -8.67 6.59
N LEU A 192 30.55 -10.00 6.57
CA LEU A 192 31.77 -10.76 6.34
C LEU A 192 32.36 -10.48 4.95
N ALA A 193 31.53 -10.42 3.91
CA ALA A 193 31.96 -10.05 2.56
C ALA A 193 32.49 -8.61 2.49
N ARG A 194 31.92 -7.66 3.25
CA ARG A 194 32.47 -6.29 3.34
C ARG A 194 33.84 -6.27 4.02
N ARG A 195 34.03 -7.09 5.05
CA ARG A 195 35.34 -7.25 5.70
C ARG A 195 36.35 -7.95 4.79
N ALA A 196 35.91 -8.89 3.96
CA ALA A 196 36.73 -9.56 2.95
C ALA A 196 37.01 -8.69 1.71
N ASP A 197 36.12 -7.77 1.34
CA ASP A 197 36.34 -6.80 0.25
C ASP A 197 37.46 -5.80 0.58
N ALA A 198 37.77 -5.59 1.86
CA ALA A 198 38.99 -4.88 2.27
C ALA A 198 40.28 -5.61 1.83
N LEU A 199 40.20 -6.88 1.41
CA LEU A 199 41.29 -7.72 0.90
C LEU A 199 41.26 -7.93 -0.64
N GLY A 200 40.37 -7.24 -1.38
CA GLY A 200 40.46 -7.11 -2.84
C GLY A 200 39.74 -8.16 -3.72
N THR A 201 38.87 -9.02 -3.18
CA THR A 201 38.20 -10.12 -3.93
C THR A 201 36.73 -9.87 -4.34
N GLY A 202 36.32 -8.61 -4.50
CA GLY A 202 34.91 -8.18 -4.48
C GLY A 202 34.04 -8.41 -5.71
N ARG A 203 33.83 -9.67 -6.11
CA ARG A 203 32.76 -10.04 -7.06
C ARG A 203 31.42 -10.37 -6.41
N LEU A 204 31.41 -10.78 -5.13
CA LEU A 204 30.23 -11.31 -4.44
C LEU A 204 29.34 -10.25 -3.76
N ALA A 205 29.91 -9.11 -3.35
CA ALA A 205 29.20 -8.07 -2.62
C ALA A 205 27.93 -7.49 -3.31
N PRO A 206 27.89 -7.21 -4.63
CA PRO A 206 26.68 -6.69 -5.27
C PRO A 206 25.52 -7.69 -5.27
N ASP A 207 25.79 -8.99 -5.48
CA ASP A 207 24.76 -10.02 -5.51
C ASP A 207 24.21 -10.32 -4.12
N LEU A 208 25.08 -10.37 -3.10
CA LEU A 208 24.68 -10.45 -1.68
C LEU A 208 23.79 -9.26 -1.27
N ARG A 209 24.09 -8.04 -1.74
CA ARG A 209 23.24 -6.86 -1.46
C ARG A 209 21.85 -6.97 -2.09
N ARG A 210 21.76 -7.48 -3.33
CA ARG A 210 20.47 -7.71 -4.01
C ARG A 210 19.67 -8.78 -3.28
N LEU A 211 20.30 -9.90 -2.94
CA LEU A 211 19.67 -11.01 -2.25
C LEU A 211 19.19 -10.62 -0.84
N ARG A 212 19.98 -9.82 -0.11
CA ARG A 212 19.57 -9.22 1.17
C ARG A 212 18.29 -8.39 1.03
N GLY A 213 18.20 -7.58 -0.04
CA GLY A 213 17.02 -6.76 -0.32
C GLY A 213 15.76 -7.60 -0.52
N TRP A 214 15.83 -8.65 -1.34
CA TRP A 214 14.72 -9.58 -1.56
C TRP A 214 14.30 -10.30 -0.28
N LEU A 215 15.26 -10.81 0.50
CA LEU A 215 14.97 -11.44 1.78
C LEU A 215 14.36 -10.47 2.79
N THR A 216 14.74 -9.19 2.75
CA THR A 216 14.12 -8.17 3.63
C THR A 216 12.65 -8.00 3.28
N VAL A 217 12.33 -7.89 1.99
CA VAL A 217 10.92 -7.80 1.54
C VAL A 217 10.15 -9.05 1.95
N LEU A 218 10.71 -10.25 1.70
CA LEU A 218 10.07 -11.50 2.08
C LEU A 218 9.82 -11.58 3.59
N THR A 219 10.83 -11.26 4.41
CA THR A 219 10.73 -11.29 5.88
C THR A 219 9.69 -10.30 6.39
N VAL A 220 9.60 -9.11 5.79
CA VAL A 220 8.59 -8.11 6.14
C VAL A 220 7.18 -8.61 5.80
N ILE A 221 6.99 -9.21 4.62
CA ILE A 221 5.69 -9.75 4.19
C ILE A 221 5.27 -10.92 5.09
N THR A 222 6.17 -11.89 5.33
CA THR A 222 5.87 -13.03 6.21
C THR A 222 5.69 -12.61 7.66
N GLY A 223 6.42 -11.58 8.10
CA GLY A 223 6.24 -10.97 9.42
C GLY A 223 4.88 -10.31 9.56
N ALA A 224 4.47 -9.51 8.57
CA ALA A 224 3.14 -8.94 8.54
C ALA A 224 2.04 -10.01 8.51
N ALA A 225 2.20 -11.07 7.71
CA ALA A 225 1.28 -12.19 7.66
C ALA A 225 1.15 -12.91 9.01
N SER A 226 2.25 -13.02 9.78
CA SER A 226 2.25 -13.68 11.09
C SER A 226 1.51 -12.92 12.19
N LEU A 227 1.23 -11.63 11.99
CA LEU A 227 0.41 -10.83 12.91
C LEU A 227 -1.06 -11.21 12.83
N PHE A 228 -1.51 -11.67 11.66
CA PHE A 228 -2.90 -12.02 11.41
C PHE A 228 -3.21 -13.46 11.84
N GLY A 229 -4.42 -13.65 12.38
CA GLY A 229 -4.98 -14.96 12.69
C GLY A 229 -5.14 -15.83 11.44
N PRO A 230 -5.34 -17.16 11.59
CA PRO A 230 -5.29 -18.12 10.48
C PRO A 230 -6.27 -17.79 9.35
N GLU A 231 -7.48 -17.31 9.68
CA GLU A 231 -8.50 -16.94 8.71
C GLU A 231 -8.09 -15.69 7.91
N TYR A 232 -7.85 -14.56 8.57
CA TYR A 232 -7.50 -13.30 7.90
C TYR A 232 -6.11 -13.33 7.27
N ARG A 233 -5.20 -14.19 7.73
CA ARG A 233 -3.91 -14.41 7.08
C ARG A 233 -4.07 -14.95 5.66
N SER A 234 -5.02 -15.86 5.44
CA SER A 234 -5.26 -16.39 4.09
C SER A 234 -5.71 -15.28 3.13
N VAL A 235 -6.49 -14.32 3.63
CA VAL A 235 -6.92 -13.11 2.93
C VAL A 235 -5.72 -12.20 2.64
N PHE A 236 -4.86 -11.93 3.63
CA PHE A 236 -3.64 -11.15 3.45
C PHE A 236 -2.72 -11.75 2.37
N VAL A 237 -2.46 -13.05 2.46
CA VAL A 237 -1.59 -13.77 1.51
C VAL A 237 -2.18 -13.75 0.11
N THR A 238 -3.48 -14.02 -0.02
CA THR A 238 -4.19 -13.97 -1.31
C THR A 238 -4.12 -12.57 -1.91
N THR A 239 -4.35 -11.53 -1.11
CA THR A 239 -4.23 -10.12 -1.54
C THR A 239 -2.83 -9.81 -2.05
N MET A 240 -1.79 -10.25 -1.35
CA MET A 240 -0.40 -10.04 -1.78
C MET A 240 -0.06 -10.82 -3.05
N ILE A 241 -0.53 -12.06 -3.19
CA ILE A 241 -0.34 -12.89 -4.39
C ILE A 241 -1.02 -12.25 -5.59
N LEU A 242 -2.31 -11.93 -5.50
CA LEU A 242 -3.07 -11.32 -6.59
C LEU A 242 -2.45 -9.97 -6.97
N THR A 243 -2.14 -9.11 -6.00
CA THR A 243 -1.54 -7.80 -6.26
C THR A 243 -0.18 -7.91 -6.94
N SER A 244 0.73 -8.70 -6.38
CA SER A 244 2.08 -8.82 -6.94
C SER A 244 2.07 -9.48 -8.32
N ALA A 245 1.27 -10.53 -8.53
CA ALA A 245 1.17 -11.21 -9.82
C ALA A 245 0.54 -10.30 -10.89
N THR A 246 -0.59 -9.65 -10.59
CA THR A 246 -1.26 -8.74 -11.53
C THR A 246 -0.35 -7.57 -11.93
N VAL A 247 0.37 -6.97 -10.98
CA VAL A 247 1.29 -5.86 -11.26
C VAL A 247 2.49 -6.35 -12.07
N LEU A 248 3.20 -7.40 -11.63
CA LEU A 248 4.42 -7.86 -12.29
C LEU A 248 4.14 -8.38 -13.71
N ILE A 249 3.10 -9.20 -13.88
CA ILE A 249 2.70 -9.73 -15.18
C ILE A 249 2.17 -8.60 -16.06
N GLY A 250 1.31 -7.72 -15.54
CA GLY A 250 0.78 -6.58 -16.27
C GLY A 250 1.87 -5.64 -16.80
N LEU A 251 2.87 -5.30 -15.98
CA LEU A 251 3.99 -4.47 -16.40
C LEU A 251 4.89 -5.19 -17.41
N ALA A 252 5.20 -6.47 -17.20
CA ALA A 252 6.07 -7.24 -18.10
C ALA A 252 5.42 -7.42 -19.49
N VAL A 253 4.16 -7.87 -19.52
CA VAL A 253 3.41 -8.07 -20.76
C VAL A 253 3.12 -6.72 -21.43
N GLY A 254 2.72 -5.71 -20.65
CA GLY A 254 2.46 -4.37 -21.17
C GLY A 254 3.69 -3.72 -21.79
N LEU A 255 4.87 -3.82 -21.16
CA LEU A 255 6.12 -3.36 -21.74
C LEU A 255 6.49 -4.15 -23.00
N GLY A 256 6.33 -5.48 -22.97
CA GLY A 256 6.58 -6.33 -24.14
C GLY A 256 5.74 -5.91 -25.35
N ILE A 257 4.43 -5.73 -25.16
CA ILE A 257 3.52 -5.27 -26.23
C ILE A 257 3.89 -3.85 -26.67
N ALA A 258 4.19 -2.93 -25.74
CA ALA A 258 4.58 -1.56 -26.07
C ALA A 258 5.85 -1.50 -26.93
N LEU A 259 6.84 -2.38 -26.68
CA LEU A 259 8.05 -2.50 -27.49
C LEU A 259 7.78 -3.06 -28.89
N LEU A 260 6.79 -3.93 -29.05
CA LEU A 260 6.38 -4.44 -30.36
C LEU A 260 5.63 -3.37 -31.18
N VAL A 261 4.72 -2.63 -30.52
CA VAL A 261 3.87 -1.60 -31.16
C VAL A 261 4.63 -0.29 -31.44
N SER A 262 5.78 -0.06 -30.78
CA SER A 262 6.62 1.11 -31.02
C SER A 262 7.43 1.03 -32.32
N GLN A 263 7.47 -0.14 -32.96
CA GLN A 263 8.14 -0.32 -34.26
C GLN A 263 7.40 0.43 -35.38
N PRO A 264 8.08 0.78 -36.50
CA PRO A 264 7.46 1.44 -37.63
C PRO A 264 6.51 0.47 -38.38
N ILE A 265 5.28 0.33 -37.87
CA ILE A 265 4.22 -0.50 -38.45
C ILE A 265 3.19 0.34 -39.20
N LYS A 266 2.71 -0.16 -40.34
CA LYS A 266 1.57 0.44 -41.06
C LYS A 266 0.29 0.24 -40.24
N GLY A 267 -0.53 1.29 -40.09
CA GLY A 267 -1.78 1.21 -39.33
C GLY A 267 -1.65 1.37 -37.80
N ARG A 268 -0.52 1.92 -37.31
CA ARG A 268 -0.24 2.09 -35.86
C ARG A 268 -1.38 2.66 -35.00
N ALA A 269 -2.20 3.56 -35.56
CA ALA A 269 -3.29 4.19 -34.83
C ALA A 269 -4.38 3.18 -34.46
N ILE A 270 -4.76 2.30 -35.40
CA ILE A 270 -5.81 1.29 -35.19
C ILE A 270 -5.39 0.30 -34.10
N TYR A 271 -4.17 -0.23 -34.18
CA TYR A 271 -3.65 -1.15 -33.18
C TYR A 271 -3.61 -0.53 -31.78
N ARG A 272 -3.14 0.71 -31.66
CA ARG A 272 -3.10 1.41 -30.37
C ARG A 272 -4.50 1.59 -29.79
N THR A 273 -5.49 1.97 -30.60
CA THR A 273 -6.88 2.10 -30.15
C THR A 273 -7.46 0.76 -29.67
N LEU A 274 -7.29 -0.31 -30.46
CA LEU A 274 -7.80 -1.65 -30.10
C LEU A 274 -7.17 -2.20 -28.81
N LEU A 275 -5.88 -1.94 -28.60
CA LEU A 275 -5.17 -2.39 -27.39
C LEU A 275 -5.61 -1.66 -26.11
N ILE A 276 -6.14 -0.45 -26.23
CA ILE A 276 -6.58 0.35 -25.07
C ILE A 276 -8.03 0.04 -24.68
N TRP A 277 -8.84 -0.46 -25.62
CA TRP A 277 -10.26 -0.74 -25.41
C TRP A 277 -10.60 -1.55 -24.15
N PRO A 278 -9.88 -2.63 -23.78
CA PRO A 278 -10.19 -3.40 -22.57
C PRO A 278 -10.21 -2.58 -21.29
N PHE A 279 -9.45 -1.49 -21.22
CA PHE A 279 -9.41 -0.63 -20.05
C PHE A 279 -10.73 0.11 -19.78
N ALA A 280 -11.56 0.31 -20.81
CA ALA A 280 -12.88 0.91 -20.66
C ALA A 280 -13.89 -0.04 -19.99
N VAL A 281 -13.58 -1.33 -19.89
CA VAL A 281 -14.44 -2.33 -19.26
C VAL A 281 -14.29 -2.28 -17.75
N SER A 282 -15.42 -2.28 -17.02
CA SER A 282 -15.40 -2.29 -15.56
C SER A 282 -14.94 -3.66 -15.02
N PRO A 283 -14.33 -3.73 -13.83
CA PRO A 283 -13.88 -5.00 -13.25
C PRO A 283 -14.98 -6.08 -13.11
N PRO A 284 -16.22 -5.74 -12.71
CA PRO A 284 -17.34 -6.69 -12.72
C PRO A 284 -17.65 -7.29 -14.08
N ILE A 285 -17.68 -6.47 -15.13
CA ILE A 285 -17.94 -6.95 -16.50
C ILE A 285 -16.81 -7.86 -16.96
N ALA A 286 -15.55 -7.52 -16.66
CA ALA A 286 -14.42 -8.40 -16.93
C ALA A 286 -14.58 -9.75 -16.21
N GLY A 287 -15.05 -9.76 -14.95
CA GLY A 287 -15.36 -10.98 -14.21
C GLY A 287 -16.43 -11.84 -14.90
N ILE A 288 -17.54 -11.24 -15.33
CA ILE A 288 -18.62 -11.93 -16.06
C ILE A 288 -18.12 -12.51 -17.39
N LEU A 289 -17.36 -11.73 -18.17
CA LEU A 289 -16.82 -12.21 -19.45
C LEU A 289 -15.94 -13.44 -19.25
N PHE A 290 -15.02 -13.39 -18.28
CA PHE A 290 -14.17 -14.53 -17.97
C PHE A 290 -14.96 -15.72 -17.40
N PHE A 291 -15.99 -15.47 -16.59
CA PHE A 291 -16.86 -16.52 -16.06
C PHE A 291 -17.57 -17.30 -17.18
N VAL A 292 -18.11 -16.60 -18.18
CA VAL A 292 -18.79 -17.21 -19.33
C VAL A 292 -17.78 -17.88 -20.27
N MET A 293 -16.65 -17.23 -20.54
CA MET A 293 -15.65 -17.75 -21.48
C MET A 293 -14.94 -19.01 -20.96
N PHE A 294 -14.66 -19.05 -19.66
CA PHE A 294 -13.98 -20.16 -18.98
C PHE A 294 -14.95 -21.08 -18.24
N ASP A 295 -16.24 -21.06 -18.57
CA ASP A 295 -17.18 -22.04 -18.03
C ASP A 295 -16.69 -23.47 -18.37
N PRO A 296 -16.50 -24.36 -17.38
CA PRO A 296 -15.97 -25.70 -17.63
C PRO A 296 -16.88 -26.61 -18.46
N LEU A 297 -18.17 -26.27 -18.64
CA LEU A 297 -19.14 -27.09 -19.37
C LEU A 297 -19.45 -26.54 -20.76
N THR A 298 -19.58 -25.22 -20.88
CA THR A 298 -20.05 -24.56 -22.13
C THR A 298 -19.15 -23.43 -22.59
N GLY A 299 -18.02 -23.20 -21.92
CA GLY A 299 -17.11 -22.10 -22.20
C GLY A 299 -16.38 -22.26 -23.53
N ILE A 300 -16.30 -21.17 -24.30
CA ILE A 300 -15.58 -21.16 -25.59
C ILE A 300 -14.10 -21.52 -25.44
N VAL A 301 -13.49 -21.18 -24.30
CA VAL A 301 -12.07 -21.49 -24.05
C VAL A 301 -11.87 -22.98 -23.80
N GLY A 302 -12.82 -23.65 -23.12
CA GLY A 302 -12.81 -25.10 -22.93
C GLY A 302 -12.85 -25.84 -24.26
N HIS A 303 -13.81 -25.49 -25.11
CA HIS A 303 -13.92 -26.07 -26.45
C HIS A 303 -12.67 -25.85 -27.30
N LEU A 304 -12.04 -24.67 -27.24
CA LEU A 304 -10.80 -24.41 -27.96
C LEU A 304 -9.62 -25.21 -27.39
N TYR A 305 -9.55 -25.37 -26.07
CA TYR A 305 -8.51 -26.14 -25.39
C TYR A 305 -8.57 -27.62 -25.76
N GLU A 306 -9.78 -28.21 -25.73
CA GLU A 306 -10.03 -29.60 -26.11
C GLU A 306 -9.84 -29.86 -27.61
N ALA A 307 -10.04 -28.84 -28.46
CA ALA A 307 -9.74 -28.95 -29.89
C ALA A 307 -8.23 -28.94 -30.18
N LEU A 308 -7.43 -28.24 -29.37
CA LEU A 308 -5.99 -28.09 -29.55
C LEU A 308 -5.17 -29.12 -28.77
N THR A 309 -5.76 -29.73 -27.73
CA THR A 309 -5.06 -30.63 -26.82
C THR A 309 -5.89 -31.90 -26.59
N PRO A 310 -5.26 -33.05 -26.32
CA PRO A 310 -5.98 -34.30 -26.06
C PRO A 310 -6.53 -34.40 -24.62
N TRP A 311 -6.57 -33.31 -23.85
CA TRP A 311 -6.93 -33.30 -22.44
C TRP A 311 -8.13 -32.39 -22.21
N ASP A 312 -8.98 -32.76 -21.24
CA ASP A 312 -10.10 -31.93 -20.81
C ASP A 312 -9.58 -30.66 -20.13
N MET A 313 -10.31 -29.55 -20.28
CA MET A 313 -9.89 -28.28 -19.66
C MET A 313 -9.95 -28.39 -18.13
N PRO A 314 -8.85 -28.08 -17.40
CA PRO A 314 -8.86 -28.10 -15.95
C PRO A 314 -9.90 -27.14 -15.34
N ASN A 315 -10.67 -27.63 -14.36
CA ASN A 315 -11.76 -26.86 -13.77
C ASN A 315 -11.26 -25.88 -12.69
N TYR A 316 -11.30 -24.59 -13.01
CA TYR A 316 -10.90 -23.53 -12.08
C TYR A 316 -11.79 -23.45 -10.83
N ARG A 317 -13.04 -23.93 -10.90
CA ARG A 317 -13.99 -23.88 -9.76
C ARG A 317 -13.63 -24.87 -8.66
N THR A 318 -12.79 -25.85 -8.93
CA THR A 318 -12.35 -26.87 -7.96
C THR A 318 -10.90 -26.71 -7.52
N ASP A 319 -10.07 -26.03 -8.32
CA ASP A 319 -8.65 -25.85 -8.02
C ASP A 319 -8.34 -24.40 -7.56
N PRO A 320 -7.87 -24.21 -6.31
CA PRO A 320 -7.48 -22.91 -5.77
C PRO A 320 -6.44 -22.14 -6.59
N VAL A 321 -5.47 -22.83 -7.18
CA VAL A 321 -4.38 -22.24 -7.96
C VAL A 321 -4.90 -21.74 -9.30
N LEU A 322 -5.74 -22.54 -9.97
CA LEU A 322 -6.36 -22.15 -11.22
C LEU A 322 -7.33 -20.98 -11.04
N ALA A 323 -8.12 -20.96 -9.96
CA ALA A 323 -9.01 -19.85 -9.64
C ALA A 323 -8.25 -18.53 -9.49
N ARG A 324 -7.15 -18.52 -8.70
CA ARG A 324 -6.27 -17.34 -8.57
C ARG A 324 -5.65 -16.95 -9.91
N GLY A 325 -5.16 -17.92 -10.67
CA GLY A 325 -4.57 -17.70 -11.98
C GLY A 325 -5.55 -17.03 -12.96
N LEU A 326 -6.81 -17.46 -12.96
CA LEU A 326 -7.85 -16.91 -13.80
C LEU A 326 -8.24 -15.48 -13.39
N VAL A 327 -8.33 -15.20 -12.08
CA VAL A 327 -8.52 -13.84 -11.57
C VAL A 327 -7.35 -12.94 -11.99
N ILE A 328 -6.10 -13.40 -11.82
CA ILE A 328 -4.91 -12.65 -12.24
C ILE A 328 -4.96 -12.35 -13.74
N LEU A 329 -5.30 -13.35 -14.57
CA LEU A 329 -5.40 -13.19 -16.01
C LEU A 329 -6.45 -12.14 -16.40
N ALA A 330 -7.64 -12.21 -15.81
CA ALA A 330 -8.71 -11.24 -16.05
C ALA A 330 -8.32 -9.83 -15.62
N SER A 331 -7.71 -9.70 -14.43
CA SER A 331 -7.23 -8.42 -13.90
C SER A 331 -6.11 -7.81 -14.74
N VAL A 332 -5.15 -8.63 -15.19
CA VAL A 332 -4.09 -8.20 -16.12
C VAL A 332 -4.73 -7.73 -17.42
N TRP A 333 -5.61 -8.52 -18.05
CA TRP A 333 -6.28 -8.14 -19.28
C TRP A 333 -7.00 -6.79 -19.18
N LYS A 334 -7.67 -6.52 -18.07
CA LYS A 334 -8.32 -5.23 -17.79
C LYS A 334 -7.33 -4.07 -17.73
N THR A 335 -6.20 -4.22 -17.02
CA THR A 335 -5.22 -3.13 -16.83
C THR A 335 -4.17 -3.00 -17.93
N LEU A 336 -4.08 -3.99 -18.84
CA LEU A 336 -3.08 -4.02 -19.91
C LEU A 336 -3.15 -2.79 -20.80
N GLY A 337 -4.34 -2.37 -21.23
CA GLY A 337 -4.50 -1.24 -22.15
C GLY A 337 -3.93 0.07 -21.59
N PHE A 338 -4.17 0.34 -20.30
CA PHE A 338 -3.59 1.48 -19.59
C PHE A 338 -2.07 1.38 -19.51
N THR A 339 -1.56 0.22 -19.11
CA THR A 339 -0.11 -0.02 -18.96
C THR A 339 0.63 0.14 -20.29
N ILE A 340 0.09 -0.42 -21.38
CA ILE A 340 0.65 -0.30 -22.74
C ILE A 340 0.69 1.16 -23.18
N LEU A 341 -0.40 1.92 -22.97
CA LEU A 341 -0.49 3.32 -23.39
C LEU A 341 0.60 4.18 -22.76
N PHE A 342 0.79 4.06 -21.45
CA PHE A 342 1.82 4.81 -20.73
C PHE A 342 3.23 4.37 -21.10
N TYR A 343 3.47 3.07 -21.34
CA TYR A 343 4.77 2.63 -21.84
C TYR A 343 5.06 3.12 -23.26
N ILE A 344 4.07 3.16 -24.15
CA ILE A 344 4.23 3.75 -25.49
C ILE A 344 4.59 5.24 -25.39
N ALA A 345 3.94 6.00 -24.50
CA ALA A 345 4.28 7.40 -24.26
C ALA A 345 5.70 7.55 -23.68
N GLY A 346 6.08 6.67 -22.76
CA GLY A 346 7.44 6.66 -22.20
C GLY A 346 8.53 6.34 -23.19
N LEU A 347 8.29 5.37 -24.07
CA LEU A 347 9.24 4.98 -25.12
C LEU A 347 9.49 6.10 -26.12
N GLN A 348 8.53 7.02 -26.32
CA GLN A 348 8.70 8.19 -27.19
C GLN A 348 9.67 9.23 -26.60
N ASN A 349 9.85 9.26 -25.27
CA ASN A 349 10.78 10.17 -24.61
C ASN A 349 12.22 9.62 -24.55
N VAL A 350 12.45 8.37 -25.00
CA VAL A 350 13.79 7.78 -25.03
C VAL A 350 14.55 8.34 -26.22
N SER A 351 15.68 9.01 -25.96
CA SER A 351 16.54 9.59 -27.00
C SER A 351 17.00 8.53 -28.02
N THR A 352 16.70 8.78 -29.29
CA THR A 352 17.17 7.95 -30.41
C THR A 352 18.67 8.00 -30.56
N ASN A 353 19.29 9.17 -30.36
CA ASN A 353 20.74 9.37 -30.46
C ASN A 353 21.49 8.52 -29.45
N MET A 354 20.97 8.39 -28.22
CA MET A 354 21.56 7.54 -27.19
C MET A 354 21.48 6.06 -27.57
N LEU A 355 20.35 5.63 -28.15
CA LEU A 355 20.18 4.26 -28.61
C LEU A 355 21.08 3.95 -29.80
N GLU A 356 21.25 4.88 -30.75
CA GLU A 356 22.12 4.75 -31.92
C GLU A 356 23.60 4.70 -31.53
N ALA A 357 24.05 5.57 -30.62
CA ALA A 357 25.40 5.50 -30.06
C ALA A 357 25.69 4.13 -29.44
N ALA A 358 24.75 3.60 -28.62
CA ALA A 358 24.88 2.26 -28.07
C ALA A 358 24.93 1.16 -29.14
N ARG A 359 24.27 1.34 -30.30
CA ARG A 359 24.40 0.39 -31.43
C ARG A 359 25.78 0.43 -32.06
N LEU A 360 26.36 1.62 -32.21
CA LEU A 360 27.72 1.80 -32.73
C LEU A 360 28.77 1.18 -31.79
N ASP A 361 28.53 1.22 -30.47
CA ASP A 361 29.35 0.55 -29.46
C ASP A 361 29.14 -0.99 -29.40
N GLY A 362 28.33 -1.56 -30.31
CA GLY A 362 28.09 -3.01 -30.39
C GLY A 362 27.07 -3.56 -29.39
N ALA A 363 26.29 -2.70 -28.71
CA ALA A 363 25.29 -3.17 -27.75
C ALA A 363 24.14 -3.91 -28.44
N ASN A 364 23.87 -5.14 -28.02
CA ASN A 364 22.76 -5.95 -28.54
C ASN A 364 21.39 -5.46 -28.04
N ALA A 365 20.29 -5.99 -28.60
CA ALA A 365 18.93 -5.52 -28.27
C ALA A 365 18.58 -5.67 -26.78
N TRP A 366 19.03 -6.77 -26.14
CA TRP A 366 18.79 -7.02 -24.72
C TRP A 366 19.58 -6.07 -23.82
N GLN A 367 20.84 -5.78 -24.17
CA GLN A 367 21.68 -4.79 -23.49
C GLN A 367 21.05 -3.38 -23.61
N ARG A 368 20.59 -3.00 -24.80
CA ARG A 368 19.87 -1.73 -24.99
C ARG A 368 18.60 -1.66 -24.16
N LEU A 369 17.82 -2.75 -24.10
CA LEU A 369 16.62 -2.81 -23.27
C LEU A 369 16.96 -2.64 -21.78
N ARG A 370 17.88 -3.44 -21.26
CA ARG A 370 18.18 -3.50 -19.83
C ARG A 370 18.95 -2.29 -19.30
N PHE A 371 19.87 -1.74 -20.08
CA PHE A 371 20.77 -0.67 -19.62
C PHE A 371 20.34 0.74 -20.03
N PHE A 372 19.51 0.89 -21.07
CA PHE A 372 19.10 2.20 -21.55
C PHE A 372 17.58 2.40 -21.45
N ILE A 373 16.79 1.50 -22.04
CA ILE A 373 15.33 1.66 -22.10
C ILE A 373 14.68 1.52 -20.72
N VAL A 374 14.93 0.40 -20.00
CA VAL A 374 14.31 0.15 -18.69
C VAL A 374 14.67 1.25 -17.67
N PRO A 375 15.93 1.71 -17.57
CA PRO A 375 16.26 2.84 -16.70
C PRO A 375 15.57 4.15 -17.10
N ALA A 376 15.48 4.46 -18.40
CA ALA A 376 14.78 5.65 -18.87
C ALA A 376 13.27 5.59 -18.57
N LEU A 377 12.67 4.40 -18.54
CA LEU A 377 11.26 4.19 -18.20
C LEU A 377 11.00 4.11 -16.69
N THR A 378 11.99 4.28 -15.83
CA THR A 378 11.82 4.17 -14.36
C THR A 378 10.73 5.09 -13.81
N PRO A 379 10.62 6.38 -14.19
CA PRO A 379 9.57 7.27 -13.66
C PRO A 379 8.15 6.79 -14.03
N ILE A 380 7.98 6.34 -15.27
CA ILE A 380 6.69 5.85 -15.78
C ILE A 380 6.34 4.49 -15.19
N THR A 381 7.33 3.61 -15.07
CA THR A 381 7.15 2.31 -14.41
C THR A 381 6.76 2.49 -12.95
N PHE A 382 7.36 3.46 -12.25
CA PHE A 382 6.97 3.77 -10.86
C PHE A 382 5.52 4.22 -10.77
N PHE A 383 5.10 5.17 -11.63
CA PHE A 383 3.71 5.59 -11.71
C PHE A 383 2.78 4.40 -11.96
N LEU A 384 3.11 3.55 -12.94
CA LEU A 384 2.33 2.35 -13.26
C LEU A 384 2.29 1.33 -12.12
N VAL A 385 3.37 1.15 -11.36
CA VAL A 385 3.39 0.30 -10.17
C VAL A 385 2.39 0.83 -9.14
N VAL A 386 2.43 2.14 -8.84
CA VAL A 386 1.52 2.76 -7.86
C VAL A 386 0.07 2.59 -8.31
N THR A 387 -0.25 2.94 -9.55
CA THR A 387 -1.63 2.86 -10.07
C THR A 387 -2.15 1.43 -10.15
N ASN A 388 -1.34 0.46 -10.63
CA ASN A 388 -1.77 -0.95 -10.69
C ASN A 388 -1.90 -1.58 -9.31
N VAL A 389 -1.08 -1.17 -8.33
CA VAL A 389 -1.26 -1.61 -6.94
C VAL A 389 -2.56 -1.06 -6.37
N THR A 390 -2.87 0.23 -6.57
CA THR A 390 -4.16 0.80 -6.15
C THR A 390 -5.34 0.04 -6.78
N TYR A 391 -5.27 -0.25 -8.08
CA TYR A 391 -6.26 -1.09 -8.75
C TYR A 391 -6.38 -2.47 -8.09
N ALA A 392 -5.26 -3.13 -7.81
CA ALA A 392 -5.25 -4.47 -7.23
C ALA A 392 -5.89 -4.53 -5.82
N PHE A 393 -5.66 -3.50 -5.00
CA PHE A 393 -6.23 -3.45 -3.64
C PHE A 393 -7.72 -3.10 -3.60
N PHE A 394 -8.23 -2.33 -4.57
CA PHE A 394 -9.57 -1.74 -4.47
C PHE A 394 -10.56 -2.14 -5.57
N GLU A 395 -10.11 -2.58 -6.75
CA GLU A 395 -11.00 -2.84 -7.88
C GLU A 395 -11.08 -4.32 -8.27
N VAL A 396 -10.07 -5.13 -7.93
CA VAL A 396 -10.03 -6.57 -8.28
C VAL A 396 -11.19 -7.34 -7.64
N PHE A 397 -11.70 -6.90 -6.49
CA PHE A 397 -12.89 -7.49 -5.86
C PHE A 397 -14.08 -7.59 -6.82
N GLY A 398 -14.26 -6.62 -7.74
CA GLY A 398 -15.36 -6.65 -8.71
C GLY A 398 -15.20 -7.79 -9.71
N THR A 399 -13.95 -8.11 -10.08
CA THR A 399 -13.67 -9.30 -10.90
C THR A 399 -13.89 -10.58 -10.10
N ILE A 400 -13.42 -10.63 -8.85
CA ILE A 400 -13.58 -11.79 -7.96
C ILE A 400 -15.07 -12.12 -7.75
N SER A 401 -15.89 -11.11 -7.47
CA SER A 401 -17.30 -11.28 -7.08
C SER A 401 -18.15 -11.92 -8.16
N TYR A 402 -17.84 -11.70 -9.43
CA TYR A 402 -18.59 -12.27 -10.56
C TYR A 402 -17.91 -13.48 -11.21
N LEU A 403 -16.62 -13.69 -10.97
CA LEU A 403 -15.86 -14.79 -11.57
C LEU A 403 -15.79 -16.03 -10.68
N THR A 404 -15.61 -15.83 -9.37
CA THR A 404 -15.30 -16.90 -8.42
C THR A 404 -16.07 -16.84 -7.11
N GLU A 405 -16.65 -15.68 -6.77
CA GLU A 405 -17.32 -15.45 -5.47
C GLU A 405 -16.43 -15.76 -4.25
N GLY A 406 -15.09 -15.67 -4.41
CA GLY A 406 -14.12 -16.03 -3.37
C GLY A 406 -13.67 -17.50 -3.38
N GLY A 407 -14.25 -18.33 -4.24
CA GLY A 407 -13.97 -19.77 -4.30
C GLY A 407 -12.78 -20.19 -5.17
N PRO A 408 -12.39 -21.49 -5.09
CA PRO A 408 -12.86 -22.48 -4.13
C PRO A 408 -12.23 -22.28 -2.74
N SER A 409 -12.96 -22.63 -1.67
CA SER A 409 -12.46 -22.62 -0.29
C SER A 409 -11.78 -21.32 0.16
N GLY A 410 -12.29 -20.17 -0.26
CA GLY A 410 -11.72 -18.86 0.10
C GLY A 410 -10.44 -18.47 -0.67
N ALA A 411 -10.04 -19.26 -1.68
CA ALA A 411 -8.75 -19.09 -2.35
C ALA A 411 -8.57 -17.75 -3.08
N THR A 412 -9.64 -17.09 -3.48
CA THR A 412 -9.62 -15.80 -4.18
C THR A 412 -10.12 -14.64 -3.32
N VAL A 413 -10.40 -14.86 -2.04
CA VAL A 413 -10.82 -13.80 -1.12
C VAL A 413 -9.65 -12.86 -0.86
N ASP A 414 -9.72 -11.67 -1.46
CA ASP A 414 -8.80 -10.56 -1.17
C ASP A 414 -9.34 -9.67 -0.05
N ALA A 415 -8.52 -8.72 0.41
CA ALA A 415 -8.85 -7.86 1.53
C ALA A 415 -10.12 -7.04 1.29
N MET A 416 -10.31 -6.51 0.08
CA MET A 416 -11.52 -5.75 -0.26
C MET A 416 -12.76 -6.64 -0.33
N PHE A 417 -12.65 -7.85 -0.90
CA PHE A 417 -13.75 -8.81 -0.92
C PHE A 417 -14.10 -9.31 0.49
N SER A 418 -13.12 -9.42 1.40
CA SER A 418 -13.36 -9.75 2.81
C SER A 418 -14.19 -8.67 3.54
N VAL A 419 -13.99 -7.39 3.19
CA VAL A 419 -14.83 -6.27 3.69
C VAL A 419 -16.25 -6.43 3.17
N TRP A 420 -16.40 -6.73 1.87
CA TRP A 420 -17.69 -6.92 1.24
C TRP A 420 -18.49 -8.09 1.83
N GLN A 421 -17.84 -9.23 2.10
CA GLN A 421 -18.47 -10.37 2.77
C GLN A 421 -18.94 -10.05 4.20
N SER A 422 -18.31 -9.05 4.84
CA SER A 422 -18.64 -8.62 6.21
C SER A 422 -19.78 -7.60 6.25
N ALA A 423 -20.49 -7.38 5.14
CA ALA A 423 -21.55 -6.37 5.05
C ALA A 423 -22.71 -6.59 6.04
N GLU A 424 -22.87 -7.80 6.57
CA GLU A 424 -23.84 -8.10 7.63
C GLU A 424 -23.38 -7.57 9.00
N TRP A 425 -22.10 -7.73 9.33
CA TRP A 425 -21.49 -7.27 10.58
C TRP A 425 -20.70 -5.99 10.31
N ILE A 426 -21.40 -4.86 10.33
CA ILE A 426 -20.87 -3.54 9.97
C ILE A 426 -19.64 -3.19 10.80
N GLY A 427 -19.61 -3.55 12.09
CA GLY A 427 -18.46 -3.32 12.96
C GLY A 427 -17.20 -4.06 12.52
N ASP A 428 -17.33 -5.35 12.20
CA ASP A 428 -16.23 -6.18 11.66
C ASP A 428 -15.80 -5.67 10.27
N GLY A 429 -16.76 -5.37 9.38
CA GLY A 429 -16.46 -4.76 8.08
C GLY A 429 -15.72 -3.43 8.17
N ALA A 430 -16.06 -2.59 9.15
CA ALA A 430 -15.37 -1.34 9.43
C ALA A 430 -13.93 -1.58 9.93
N ALA A 431 -13.72 -2.55 10.82
CA ALA A 431 -12.39 -2.95 11.27
C ALA A 431 -11.53 -3.47 10.11
N ARG A 432 -12.06 -4.38 9.28
CA ARG A 432 -11.37 -4.89 8.07
C ARG A 432 -11.04 -3.78 7.07
N SER A 433 -11.91 -2.78 6.92
CA SER A 433 -11.67 -1.60 6.06
C SER A 433 -10.50 -0.76 6.55
N LEU A 434 -10.38 -0.58 7.86
CA LEU A 434 -9.26 0.15 8.47
C LEU A 434 -7.95 -0.64 8.40
N VAL A 435 -7.99 -1.96 8.56
CA VAL A 435 -6.84 -2.83 8.32
C VAL A 435 -6.39 -2.73 6.86
N LEU A 436 -7.32 -2.79 5.89
CA LEU A 436 -7.03 -2.56 4.47
C LEU A 436 -6.40 -1.19 4.22
N PHE A 437 -6.92 -0.13 4.83
CA PHE A 437 -6.36 1.21 4.73
C PHE A 437 -4.91 1.27 5.24
N VAL A 438 -4.62 0.67 6.41
CA VAL A 438 -3.27 0.58 6.96
C VAL A 438 -2.33 -0.23 6.05
N MET A 439 -2.81 -1.33 5.47
CA MET A 439 -2.04 -2.12 4.50
C MET A 439 -1.65 -1.30 3.27
N VAL A 440 -2.61 -0.57 2.69
CA VAL A 440 -2.36 0.29 1.52
C VAL A 440 -1.38 1.42 1.87
N LEU A 441 -1.52 2.06 3.03
CA LEU A 441 -0.56 3.07 3.50
C LEU A 441 0.84 2.50 3.67
N ALA A 442 0.97 1.30 4.26
CA ALA A 442 2.26 0.64 4.45
C ALA A 442 2.94 0.33 3.11
N VAL A 443 2.19 -0.23 2.15
CA VAL A 443 2.69 -0.51 0.80
C VAL A 443 3.07 0.78 0.08
N THR A 444 2.24 1.82 0.16
CA THR A 444 2.50 3.12 -0.46
C THR A 444 3.76 3.77 0.12
N ALA A 445 3.88 3.82 1.45
CA ALA A 445 5.07 4.35 2.11
C ALA A 445 6.33 3.56 1.72
N TRP A 446 6.22 2.24 1.60
CA TRP A 446 7.31 1.39 1.10
C TRP A 446 7.68 1.70 -0.35
N GLN A 447 6.69 1.85 -1.25
CA GLN A 447 6.90 2.23 -2.65
C GLN A 447 7.67 3.55 -2.79
N PHE A 448 7.24 4.60 -2.07
CA PHE A 448 7.92 5.90 -2.10
C PHE A 448 9.33 5.83 -1.53
N ARG A 449 9.55 5.09 -0.43
CA ARG A 449 10.87 4.92 0.18
C ARG A 449 11.82 4.12 -0.70
N ALA A 450 11.34 3.06 -1.35
CA ALA A 450 12.13 2.22 -2.23
C ALA A 450 12.52 2.96 -3.53
N THR A 451 11.62 3.80 -4.04
CA THR A 451 11.77 4.42 -5.36
C THR A 451 12.41 5.80 -5.32
N GLY A 452 12.20 6.59 -4.26
CA GLY A 452 12.76 7.94 -4.09
C GLY A 452 14.30 8.02 -4.07
N ARG A 453 15.02 6.90 -4.12
CA ARG A 453 16.48 6.82 -4.24
C ARG A 453 16.99 6.41 -5.63
N ARG A 454 16.10 6.07 -6.59
CA ARG A 454 16.46 5.46 -7.88
C ARG A 454 15.81 6.09 -9.11
N VAL A 455 14.82 6.97 -8.96
CA VAL A 455 14.23 7.68 -10.10
C VAL A 455 15.18 8.78 -10.56
N HIS A 456 15.84 8.54 -11.69
CA HIS A 456 16.56 9.58 -12.40
C HIS A 456 15.52 10.35 -13.22
N TYR A 457 15.12 11.51 -12.71
CA TYR A 457 14.45 12.50 -13.55
C TYR A 457 15.52 13.00 -14.51
N GLY A 458 15.39 12.66 -15.79
CA GLY A 458 16.31 13.15 -16.81
C GLY A 458 16.31 14.67 -16.80
N GLY A 459 17.45 15.25 -16.44
CA GLY A 459 17.75 16.67 -16.43
C GLY A 459 19.25 16.83 -16.60
#